data_AF-A0A7S1TDH0-F1
#
_entry.id   AF-A0A7S1TDH0-F1
#
_cell.length_a   1.000
_cell.length_b   1.000
_cell.length_c   1.000
_cell.angle_alpha   90.00
_cell.angle_beta   90.00
_cell.angle_gamma   90.00
#
_symmetry.space_group_name_H-M   'P 1'
#
loop_
_entity.id
_entity.type
_entity.pdbx_description
1 polymer ?
#
loop_
_entity_poly.entity_id
_entity_poly.type
_entity_poly.pdbx_seq_one_letter_code
_entity_poly.pdbx_strand_id
1 'polypeptide(L)'
;TAHLSLLGYDPRLYYRGRGAFESIGAGISMNPGDIAFKSNFGYIDEESGVVVHRRVDRNFEGDGPRLCALLNGVTLPSFPEVQVIVKYATEHRCGVCLRGPDLTDEISATDPLEDGLPLIHCKELKPGGK
;
A
#
# COMPACT_ATOMS: atom_id res chain seq x y z
N THR A 1 -6.76 6.27 14.97
CA THR A 1 -7.30 5.70 16.22
C THR A 1 -8.18 6.69 16.97
N ALA A 2 -7.74 7.93 17.22
CA ALA A 2 -8.55 8.94 17.93
C ALA A 2 -9.95 9.16 17.31
N HIS A 3 -10.04 9.32 15.99
CA HIS A 3 -11.32 9.46 15.28
C HIS A 3 -12.25 8.24 15.47
N LEU A 4 -11.73 7.02 15.48
CA LEU A 4 -12.54 5.81 15.74
C LEU A 4 -13.14 5.84 17.15
N SER A 5 -12.32 6.15 18.15
CA SER A 5 -12.78 6.27 19.54
C SER A 5 -13.84 7.35 19.71
N LEU A 6 -13.64 8.51 19.09
CA LEU A 6 -14.61 9.62 19.15
C LEU A 6 -15.97 9.21 18.56
N LEU A 7 -15.96 8.38 17.52
CA LEU A 7 -17.15 7.86 16.87
C LEU A 7 -17.74 6.61 17.57
N GLY A 8 -17.21 6.22 18.74
CA GLY A 8 -17.73 5.13 19.55
C GLY A 8 -17.18 3.74 19.22
N TYR A 9 -16.18 3.63 18.34
CA TYR A 9 -15.53 2.36 18.01
C TYR A 9 -14.30 2.14 18.89
N ASP A 10 -14.15 0.93 19.46
CA ASP A 10 -12.90 0.54 20.12
C ASP A 10 -11.80 0.31 19.08
N PRO A 11 -10.75 1.16 19.02
CA PRO A 11 -9.69 0.97 18.03
C PRO A 11 -8.96 -0.36 18.22
N ARG A 12 -8.91 -0.95 19.42
CA ARG A 12 -8.23 -2.24 19.62
C ARG A 12 -8.91 -3.38 18.85
N LEU A 13 -10.21 -3.26 18.59
CA LEU A 13 -10.99 -4.25 17.86
C LEU A 13 -11.05 -3.94 16.36
N TYR A 14 -11.23 -2.66 16.02
CA TYR A 14 -11.56 -2.27 14.64
C TYR A 14 -10.38 -1.68 13.84
N TYR A 15 -9.29 -1.28 14.49
CA TYR A 15 -8.14 -0.69 13.80
C TYR A 15 -7.15 -1.79 13.38
N ARG A 16 -7.08 -2.06 12.08
CA ARG A 16 -6.16 -3.05 11.48
C ARG A 16 -4.91 -2.44 10.84
N GLY A 17 -4.75 -1.13 10.90
CA GLY A 17 -3.57 -0.45 10.35
C GLY A 17 -3.91 0.86 9.64
N ARG A 18 -2.89 1.53 9.10
CA ARG A 18 -3.05 2.84 8.43
C ARG A 18 -3.42 2.72 6.96
N GLY A 19 -3.05 1.64 6.28
CA GLY A 19 -3.13 1.55 4.82
C GLY A 19 -4.55 1.72 4.27
N ALA A 20 -5.55 1.14 4.94
CA ALA A 20 -6.95 1.34 4.59
C ALA A 20 -7.38 2.82 4.67
N PHE A 21 -7.00 3.54 5.73
CA PHE A 21 -7.36 4.96 5.87
C PHE A 21 -6.69 5.84 4.83
N GLU A 22 -5.41 5.59 4.53
CA GLU A 22 -4.67 6.32 3.48
C GLU A 22 -5.28 6.06 2.10
N SER A 23 -5.67 4.81 1.81
CA SER A 23 -6.31 4.45 0.54
C SER A 23 -7.70 5.07 0.40
N ILE A 24 -8.50 5.13 1.47
CA ILE A 24 -9.76 5.89 1.50
C ILE A 24 -9.50 7.37 1.24
N GLY A 25 -8.45 7.94 1.85
CA GLY A 25 -8.03 9.32 1.61
C GLY A 25 -7.62 9.60 0.16
N ALA A 26 -7.05 8.60 -0.53
CA ALA A 26 -6.76 8.64 -1.97
C ALA A 26 -8.00 8.39 -2.86
N GLY A 27 -9.18 8.19 -2.27
CA GLY A 27 -10.43 7.95 -2.99
C GLY A 27 -10.65 6.50 -3.43
N ILE A 28 -10.00 5.53 -2.78
CA ILE A 28 -10.27 4.10 -2.95
C ILE A 28 -11.35 3.68 -1.95
N SER A 29 -12.46 3.14 -2.45
CA SER A 29 -13.51 2.54 -1.60
C SER A 29 -13.03 1.19 -1.06
N MET A 30 -13.18 0.97 0.25
CA MET A 30 -12.74 -0.25 0.93
C MET A 30 -13.94 -1.13 1.31
N ASN A 31 -13.81 -2.43 1.07
CA ASN A 31 -14.74 -3.47 1.49
C ASN A 31 -14.12 -4.32 2.62
N PRO A 32 -14.93 -5.01 3.45
CA PRO A 32 -14.41 -6.03 4.35
C PRO A 32 -13.61 -7.09 3.58
N GLY A 33 -12.41 -7.42 4.06
CA GLY A 33 -11.50 -8.37 3.41
C GLY A 33 -10.48 -7.74 2.46
N ASP A 34 -10.68 -6.50 2.03
CA ASP A 34 -9.67 -5.79 1.25
C ASP A 34 -8.43 -5.49 2.08
N ILE A 35 -7.28 -5.50 1.42
CA ILE A 35 -6.01 -5.09 2.02
C ILE A 35 -5.50 -3.87 1.30
N ALA A 36 -5.15 -2.86 2.07
CA ALA A 36 -4.64 -1.61 1.55
C ALA A 36 -3.32 -1.23 2.21
N PHE A 37 -2.47 -0.60 1.43
CA PHE A 37 -1.13 -0.21 1.80
C PHE A 37 -1.00 1.30 1.78
N LYS A 38 -0.21 1.82 2.72
CA LYS A 38 0.33 3.17 2.59
C LYS A 38 1.53 3.09 1.65
N SER A 39 1.38 3.61 0.44
CA SER A 39 2.39 3.45 -0.60
C SER A 39 3.01 4.80 -0.98
N ASN A 40 4.28 4.75 -1.35
CA ASN A 40 5.01 5.89 -1.90
C ASN A 40 5.61 5.50 -3.25
N PHE A 41 5.72 6.46 -4.16
CA PHE A 41 6.65 6.41 -5.28
C PHE A 41 8.07 6.65 -4.77
N GLY A 42 8.94 5.70 -5.04
CA GLY A 42 10.36 5.77 -4.74
C GLY A 42 11.20 5.41 -5.97
N TYR A 43 12.50 5.63 -5.84
CA TYR A 43 13.50 5.24 -6.83
C TYR A 43 14.39 4.15 -6.23
N ILE A 44 14.49 3.04 -6.95
CA ILE A 44 15.39 1.94 -6.63
C ILE A 44 16.47 1.87 -7.71
N ASP A 45 17.71 1.68 -7.29
CA ASP A 45 18.80 1.34 -8.20
C ASP A 45 18.73 -0.16 -8.51
N GLU A 46 18.49 -0.52 -9.76
CA GLU A 46 18.23 -1.92 -10.15
C GLU A 46 19.47 -2.81 -10.04
N GLU A 47 20.67 -2.25 -10.20
CA GLU A 47 21.92 -3.01 -10.12
C GLU A 47 22.27 -3.39 -8.68
N SER A 48 22.16 -2.44 -7.75
CA SER A 48 22.46 -2.66 -6.34
C SER A 48 21.28 -3.14 -5.49
N GLY A 49 20.04 -2.97 -5.97
CA GLY A 49 18.81 -3.24 -5.21
C GLY A 49 18.56 -2.24 -4.07
N VAL A 50 19.26 -1.10 -4.07
CA VAL A 50 19.18 -0.08 -3.02
C VAL A 50 18.08 0.93 -3.33
N VAL A 51 17.26 1.25 -2.33
CA VAL A 51 16.26 2.32 -2.43
C VAL A 51 16.96 3.67 -2.26
N VAL A 52 17.29 4.32 -3.36
CA VAL A 52 17.99 5.63 -3.36
C VAL A 52 17.12 6.72 -2.77
N HIS A 53 15.83 6.73 -3.14
CA HIS A 53 14.85 7.69 -2.63
C HIS A 53 13.54 6.97 -2.31
N ARG A 54 13.10 6.99 -1.05
CA ARG A 54 11.77 6.44 -0.70
C ARG A 54 10.62 7.36 -1.08
N ARG A 55 10.92 8.61 -1.42
CA ARG A 55 9.98 9.66 -1.79
C ARG A 55 10.57 10.42 -2.97
N VAL A 56 10.12 10.10 -4.17
CA VAL A 56 10.73 10.62 -5.41
C VAL A 56 10.72 12.15 -5.47
N ASP A 57 9.57 12.79 -5.25
CA ASP A 57 9.42 14.24 -5.27
C ASP A 57 8.13 14.64 -4.53
N ARG A 58 8.03 15.91 -4.12
CA ARG A 58 6.78 16.55 -3.70
C ARG A 58 5.96 17.08 -4.88
N ASN A 59 6.58 17.38 -6.02
CA ASN A 59 5.91 17.86 -7.23
C ASN A 59 5.66 16.71 -8.24
N PHE A 60 5.13 15.58 -7.76
CA PHE A 60 4.96 14.35 -8.56
C PHE A 60 3.56 14.19 -9.17
N GLU A 61 2.81 15.28 -9.28
CA GLU A 61 1.44 15.32 -9.81
C GLU A 61 1.33 15.14 -11.32
N GLY A 62 2.43 15.30 -12.06
CA GLY A 62 2.48 15.00 -13.50
C GLY A 62 2.54 13.49 -13.78
N ASP A 63 3.53 12.80 -13.20
CA ASP A 63 3.79 11.39 -13.47
C ASP A 63 3.02 10.44 -12.54
N GLY A 64 2.75 10.84 -11.29
CA GLY A 64 2.04 10.02 -10.30
C GLY A 64 0.71 9.46 -10.81
N PRO A 65 -0.22 10.28 -11.33
CA PRO A 65 -1.47 9.79 -11.91
C PRO A 65 -1.27 8.84 -13.10
N ARG A 66 -0.26 9.10 -13.94
CA ARG A 66 0.05 8.26 -15.12
C ARG A 66 0.53 6.88 -14.69
N LEU A 67 1.45 6.81 -13.73
CA LEU A 67 1.94 5.56 -13.17
C LEU A 67 0.84 4.78 -12.45
N CYS A 68 0.00 5.45 -11.66
CA CYS A 68 -1.17 4.81 -11.05
C CYS A 68 -2.11 4.23 -12.11
N ALA A 69 -2.37 4.95 -13.21
CA ALA A 69 -3.24 4.46 -14.28
C ALA A 69 -2.69 3.22 -14.98
N LEU A 70 -1.35 3.10 -15.12
CA LEU A 70 -0.70 1.91 -15.69
C LEU A 70 -0.80 0.70 -14.77
N LEU A 71 -0.74 0.91 -13.45
CA LEU A 71 -0.79 -0.16 -12.45
C LEU A 71 -2.23 -0.55 -12.08
N ASN A 72 -3.17 0.38 -12.17
CA ASN A 72 -4.55 0.13 -11.77
C ASN A 72 -5.22 -0.88 -12.71
N GLY A 73 -5.74 -1.97 -12.15
CA GLY A 73 -6.39 -3.04 -12.91
C GLY A 73 -5.42 -4.05 -13.53
N VAL A 74 -4.13 -3.99 -13.20
CA VAL A 74 -3.19 -5.05 -13.61
C VAL A 74 -3.65 -6.41 -13.10
N THR A 75 -3.62 -7.41 -13.98
CA THR A 75 -3.92 -8.80 -13.62
C THR A 75 -2.67 -9.46 -13.08
N LEU A 76 -2.79 -10.11 -11.92
CA LEU A 76 -1.73 -10.93 -11.35
C LEU A 76 -1.86 -12.36 -11.91
N PRO A 77 -0.93 -12.86 -12.74
CA PRO A 77 -1.10 -14.16 -13.41
C PRO A 77 -1.27 -15.34 -12.44
N SER A 78 -0.63 -15.28 -11.28
CA SER A 78 -0.73 -16.29 -10.23
C SER A 78 -1.98 -16.17 -9.36
N PHE A 79 -2.65 -15.01 -9.40
CA PHE A 79 -3.83 -14.68 -8.57
C PHE A 79 -4.85 -13.88 -9.40
N PRO A 80 -5.42 -14.48 -10.47
CA PRO A 80 -6.29 -13.76 -11.42
C PRO A 80 -7.59 -13.21 -10.79
N GLU A 81 -8.01 -13.77 -9.66
CA GLU A 81 -9.16 -13.34 -8.87
C GLU A 81 -8.89 -12.09 -8.02
N VAL A 82 -7.61 -11.72 -7.82
CA VAL A 82 -7.22 -10.54 -7.06
C VAL A 82 -7.20 -9.31 -7.95
N GLN A 83 -8.03 -8.34 -7.61
CA GLN A 83 -8.08 -7.03 -8.24
C GLN A 83 -7.06 -6.09 -7.60
N VAL A 84 -6.25 -5.44 -8.43
CA VAL A 84 -5.31 -4.40 -8.02
C VAL A 84 -5.91 -3.03 -8.30
N ILE A 85 -6.12 -2.24 -7.25
CA ILE A 85 -6.66 -0.89 -7.35
C ILE A 85 -5.59 0.08 -6.89
N VAL A 86 -5.22 1.03 -7.75
CA VAL A 86 -4.19 2.02 -7.46
C VAL A 86 -4.72 3.41 -7.74
N LYS A 87 -4.58 4.31 -6.77
CA LYS A 87 -4.92 5.72 -6.96
C LYS A 87 -3.81 6.64 -6.48
N TYR A 88 -3.58 7.66 -7.28
CA TYR A 88 -2.72 8.76 -6.89
C TYR A 88 -3.35 9.53 -5.73
N ALA A 89 -2.55 9.91 -4.75
CA ALA A 89 -2.99 10.81 -3.68
C ALA A 89 -2.40 12.21 -3.90
N THR A 90 -1.23 12.48 -3.33
CA THR A 90 -0.54 13.78 -3.45
C THR A 90 0.95 13.57 -3.25
N GLU A 91 1.77 14.45 -3.84
CA GLU A 91 3.22 14.33 -3.81
C GLU A 91 3.64 12.92 -4.29
N HIS A 92 4.57 12.27 -3.59
CA HIS A 92 4.99 10.89 -3.79
C HIS A 92 3.97 9.83 -3.31
N ARG A 93 2.82 10.20 -2.75
CA ARG A 93 1.91 9.24 -2.09
C ARG A 93 0.91 8.65 -3.08
N CYS A 94 0.63 7.37 -2.91
CA CYS A 94 -0.47 6.68 -3.58
C CYS A 94 -1.14 5.68 -2.64
N GLY A 95 -2.40 5.37 -2.94
CA GLY A 95 -3.12 4.26 -2.34
C GLY A 95 -2.98 3.02 -3.23
N VAL A 96 -2.69 1.88 -2.62
CA VAL A 96 -2.72 0.58 -3.29
C VAL A 96 -3.63 -0.33 -2.47
N CYS A 97 -4.63 -0.92 -3.13
CA CYS A 97 -5.56 -1.86 -2.54
C CYS A 97 -5.58 -3.14 -3.37
N LEU A 98 -5.55 -4.28 -2.67
CA LEU A 98 -5.80 -5.60 -3.21
C LEU A 98 -7.16 -6.06 -2.72
N ARG A 99 -7.97 -6.56 -3.65
CA ARG A 99 -9.32 -7.07 -3.37
C ARG A 99 -9.49 -8.45 -3.98
N GLY A 100 -9.85 -9.43 -3.17
CA GLY A 100 -10.02 -10.81 -3.60
C GLY A 100 -10.28 -11.71 -2.40
N PRO A 101 -10.49 -13.01 -2.65
CA PRO A 101 -10.57 -14.01 -1.60
C PRO A 101 -9.22 -14.20 -0.90
N ASP A 102 -9.26 -14.71 0.34
CA ASP A 102 -8.11 -15.25 1.07
C ASP A 102 -6.89 -14.31 1.18
N LEU A 103 -7.17 -13.01 1.35
CA LEU A 103 -6.15 -12.00 1.61
C LEU A 103 -5.94 -11.80 3.12
N THR A 104 -4.68 -11.69 3.56
CA THR A 104 -4.31 -11.39 4.95
C THR A 104 -3.30 -10.23 5.10
N ASP A 105 -3.51 -9.38 6.11
CA ASP A 105 -2.64 -8.24 6.44
C ASP A 105 -1.45 -8.64 7.34
N GLU A 106 -1.31 -9.94 7.63
CA GLU A 106 -0.22 -10.54 8.41
C GLU A 106 1.07 -10.69 7.60
N ILE A 107 1.50 -9.59 6.97
CA ILE A 107 2.69 -9.49 6.12
C ILE A 107 3.58 -8.30 6.53
N SER A 108 4.87 -8.41 6.26
CA SER A 108 5.84 -7.37 6.56
C SER A 108 5.80 -6.22 5.54
N ALA A 109 6.22 -5.04 5.97
CA ALA A 109 6.43 -3.91 5.05
C ALA A 109 7.65 -4.14 4.14
N THR A 110 7.67 -3.44 3.01
CA THR A 110 8.78 -3.47 2.03
C THR A 110 9.65 -2.20 2.07
N ASP A 111 9.14 -1.11 2.68
CA ASP A 111 9.85 0.16 2.83
C ASP A 111 10.99 0.00 3.86
N PRO A 112 12.26 0.28 3.50
CA PRO A 112 13.40 0.12 4.40
C PRO A 112 13.50 1.17 5.51
N LEU A 113 12.54 2.08 5.62
CA LEU A 113 12.42 3.16 6.61
C LEU A 113 13.47 4.27 6.52
N GLU A 114 14.56 4.06 5.77
CA GLU A 114 15.60 5.04 5.44
C GLU A 114 16.04 4.90 3.97
N ASP A 115 16.52 5.99 3.39
CA ASP A 115 17.08 6.01 2.04
C ASP A 115 18.49 5.41 2.06
N GLY A 116 18.96 4.84 0.95
CA GLY A 116 20.29 4.22 0.85
C GLY A 116 20.39 2.82 1.44
N LEU A 117 19.25 2.21 1.80
CA LEU A 117 19.17 0.84 2.29
C LEU A 117 18.61 -0.11 1.22
N PRO A 118 18.94 -1.41 1.26
CA PRO A 118 18.35 -2.41 0.38
C PRO A 118 16.83 -2.49 0.55
N LEU A 119 16.11 -2.77 -0.55
CA LEU A 119 14.68 -3.06 -0.49
C LEU A 119 14.39 -4.24 0.45
N ILE A 120 13.40 -4.09 1.33
CA ILE A 120 12.95 -5.19 2.17
C ILE A 120 11.97 -6.04 1.38
N HIS A 121 12.25 -7.34 1.29
CA HIS A 121 11.29 -8.29 0.73
C HIS A 121 10.19 -8.61 1.74
N CYS A 122 8.95 -8.57 1.25
CA CYS A 122 7.76 -8.93 2.01
C CYS A 122 7.89 -10.37 2.53
N LYS A 123 7.52 -10.58 3.80
CA LYS A 123 7.48 -11.87 4.46
C LYS A 123 6.17 -12.02 5.20
N GLU A 124 5.69 -13.25 5.28
CA GLU A 124 4.61 -13.66 6.18
C GLU A 124 5.06 -13.43 7.64
N LEU A 125 4.19 -12.79 8.44
CA LEU A 125 4.46 -12.56 9.87
C LEU A 125 3.98 -13.73 10.74
N LYS A 126 3.03 -14.51 10.25
CA LYS A 126 2.52 -15.73 10.90
C LYS A 126 2.42 -16.86 9.87
N PRO A 127 3.00 -18.04 10.14
CA PRO A 127 2.87 -19.19 9.27
C PRO A 127 1.40 -19.59 9.14
N GLY A 128 0.93 -19.81 7.91
CA GLY A 128 -0.45 -20.25 7.65
C GLY A 128 -1.48 -19.15 7.91
N GLY A 129 -1.15 -17.89 7.60
CA GLY A 129 -2.14 -16.83 7.47
C GLY A 129 -3.35 -17.35 6.70
N LYS A 130 -4.53 -17.21 7.29
CA LYS A 130 -5.78 -17.69 6.70
C LYS A 130 -6.04 -17.01 5.36
#